data_AF-A0A8H6PF02-F1
#
_entry.id   AF-A0A8H6PF02-F1
#
_cell.length_a   1.000
_cell.length_b   1.000
_cell.length_c   1.000
_cell.angle_alpha   90.00
_cell.angle_beta   90.00
_cell.angle_gamma   90.00
#
_symmetry.space_group_name_H-M   'P 1'
#
loop_
_entity.id
_entity.type
_entity.pdbx_description
1 polymer ?
#
loop_
_entity_poly.entity_id
_entity_poly.type
_entity_poly.pdbx_seq_one_letter_code
_entity_poly.pdbx_strand_id
1 'polypeptide(L)'
;MAISITRINGPGCDLVLNDFQSMLIETTEVRAHGSVETRTYLYVLQTVSNMRKRAYAGGTPAGSTVSLDKDLWKHHPLPYSLTPTFETCNIHRGYKLQIRLGFLFGLANVLTRVLEVEFPVYIVAPCPAKNPPRA
;
A
#
# COMPACT_ATOMS: atom_id res chain seq x y z
N MET A 1 1.96 -10.41 3.98
CA MET A 1 1.20 -9.23 4.46
C MET A 1 -0.27 -9.58 4.56
N ALA A 2 -0.93 -9.17 5.63
CA ALA A 2 -2.37 -9.29 5.83
C ALA A 2 -2.87 -7.93 6.35
N ILE A 3 -3.97 -7.44 5.80
CA ILE A 3 -4.62 -6.22 6.27
C ILE A 3 -5.90 -6.65 6.97
N SER A 4 -6.02 -6.36 8.26
CA SER A 4 -7.19 -6.66 9.06
C SER A 4 -7.84 -5.39 9.57
N ILE A 5 -9.16 -5.31 9.46
CA ILE A 5 -9.96 -4.20 9.97
C ILE A 5 -10.66 -4.71 11.21
N THR A 6 -10.58 -4.01 12.34
CA THR A 6 -11.28 -4.38 13.58
C THR A 6 -12.34 -3.33 13.91
N ARG A 7 -13.55 -3.78 14.23
CA ARG A 7 -14.61 -2.90 14.70
C ARG A 7 -14.36 -2.55 16.16
N ILE A 8 -14.22 -1.26 16.47
CA ILE A 8 -13.95 -0.79 17.84
C ILE A 8 -15.21 -0.39 18.61
N ASN A 9 -16.27 0.04 17.93
CA ASN A 9 -17.52 0.52 18.54
C ASN A 9 -18.67 -0.48 18.36
N GLY A 10 -19.75 -0.30 19.13
CA GLY A 10 -20.96 -1.13 19.08
C GLY A 10 -21.65 -1.20 17.70
N PRO A 11 -22.78 -1.93 17.58
CA PRO A 11 -23.50 -2.09 16.32
C PRO A 11 -23.83 -0.72 15.69
N GLY A 12 -23.68 -0.63 14.38
CA GLY A 12 -23.70 0.63 13.62
C GLY A 12 -24.18 0.43 12.19
N CYS A 13 -23.74 1.29 11.26
CA CYS A 13 -24.05 1.13 9.85
C CYS A 13 -23.16 0.08 9.17
N ASP A 14 -23.55 -0.33 7.96
CA ASP A 14 -22.70 -1.14 7.09
C ASP A 14 -21.39 -0.41 6.79
N LEU A 15 -20.31 -1.18 6.66
CA LEU A 15 -19.02 -0.69 6.19
C LEU A 15 -18.65 -1.45 4.92
N VAL A 16 -18.43 -0.73 3.84
CA VAL A 16 -18.14 -1.29 2.52
C VAL A 16 -16.80 -0.75 2.04
N LEU A 17 -15.85 -1.63 1.73
CA LEU A 17 -14.64 -1.25 1.01
C LEU A 17 -14.99 -1.01 -0.46
N ASN A 18 -14.82 0.23 -0.92
CA ASN A 18 -15.15 0.64 -2.28
C ASN A 18 -13.90 0.86 -3.12
N ASP A 19 -12.85 1.44 -2.53
CA ASP A 19 -11.64 1.81 -3.26
C ASP A 19 -10.40 1.23 -2.57
N PHE A 20 -9.46 0.74 -3.37
CA PHE A 20 -8.15 0.27 -2.95
C PHE A 20 -7.12 0.85 -3.90
N GLN A 21 -6.08 1.49 -3.38
CA GLN A 21 -4.93 1.92 -4.17
C GLN A 21 -3.65 1.60 -3.43
N SER A 22 -2.65 1.11 -4.16
CA SER A 22 -1.30 0.97 -3.65
C SER A 22 -0.32 1.74 -4.53
N MET A 23 0.62 2.43 -3.91
CA MET A 23 1.60 3.27 -4.58
C MET A 23 2.94 3.17 -3.88
N LEU A 24 4.04 3.28 -4.63
CA LEU A 24 5.37 3.51 -4.06
C LEU A 24 5.69 5.00 -4.10
N ILE A 25 6.24 5.48 -2.99
CA ILE A 25 6.82 6.81 -2.85
C ILE A 25 8.32 6.60 -2.80
N GLU A 26 9.02 6.98 -3.87
CA GLU A 26 10.48 7.05 -3.88
C GLU A 26 10.93 8.39 -3.32
N THR A 27 11.94 8.37 -2.46
CA THR A 27 12.64 9.56 -2.02
C THR A 27 14.13 9.38 -2.28
N THR A 28 14.70 10.30 -3.06
CA THR A 28 16.15 10.40 -3.24
C THR A 28 16.63 11.69 -2.58
N GLU A 29 17.43 11.56 -1.52
CA GLU A 29 18.14 12.67 -0.89
C GLU A 29 19.57 12.76 -1.43
N VAL A 30 20.00 13.95 -1.84
CA VAL A 30 21.36 14.25 -2.27
C VAL A 30 21.93 15.33 -1.35
N ARG A 31 23.08 15.05 -0.74
CA ARG A 31 23.78 15.94 0.19
C ARG A 31 25.06 16.45 -0.46
N ALA A 32 25.14 17.75 -0.75
CA ALA A 32 26.32 18.33 -1.39
C ALA A 32 26.61 19.72 -0.85
N HIS A 33 27.87 20.01 -0.53
CA HIS A 33 28.33 21.32 -0.07
C HIS A 33 27.50 21.92 1.09
N GLY A 34 27.05 21.08 2.03
CA GLY A 34 26.21 21.51 3.17
C GLY A 34 24.73 21.72 2.84
N SER A 35 24.31 21.50 1.59
CA SER A 35 22.91 21.51 1.16
C SER A 35 22.33 20.10 1.05
N VAL A 36 21.02 19.98 1.23
CA VAL A 36 20.26 18.74 1.03
C VAL A 36 19.18 18.99 -0.01
N GLU A 37 19.23 18.30 -1.14
CA GLU A 37 18.17 18.26 -2.14
C GLU A 37 17.39 16.96 -1.99
N THR A 38 16.06 17.04 -1.92
CA THR A 38 15.19 15.85 -1.87
C THR A 38 14.33 15.80 -3.11
N ARG A 39 14.37 14.67 -3.83
CA ARG A 39 13.50 14.38 -4.97
C ARG A 39 12.54 13.26 -4.61
N THR A 40 11.26 13.46 -4.94
CA THR A 40 10.20 12.49 -4.66
C THR A 40 9.52 12.07 -5.96
N TYR A 41 9.36 10.75 -6.15
CA TYR A 41 8.60 10.19 -7.26
C TYR A 41 7.48 9.28 -6.75
N LEU A 42 6.35 9.28 -7.45
CA LEU A 42 5.15 8.53 -7.10
C LEU A 42 4.87 7.48 -8.18
N TYR A 43 4.82 6.22 -7.79
CA TYR A 43 4.56 5.09 -8.70
C TYR A 43 3.29 4.37 -8.28
N VAL A 44 2.17 4.68 -8.93
CA VAL A 44 0.92 3.93 -8.69
C VAL A 44 1.11 2.50 -9.18
N LEU A 45 1.02 1.55 -8.25
CA LEU A 45 1.13 0.12 -8.56
C LEU A 45 -0.22 -0.44 -9.01
N GLN A 46 -1.30 -0.03 -8.35
CA GLN A 46 -2.65 -0.41 -8.71
C GLN A 46 -3.67 0.57 -8.13
N THR A 47 -4.79 0.71 -8.83
CA THR A 47 -5.99 1.38 -8.35
C THR A 47 -7.19 0.53 -8.73
N VAL A 48 -8.01 0.19 -7.74
CA VAL A 48 -9.25 -0.56 -7.89
C VAL A 48 -10.35 0.25 -7.24
N SER A 49 -11.38 0.60 -8.02
CA SER A 49 -12.51 1.40 -7.56
C SER A 49 -13.82 0.66 -7.75
N ASN A 50 -14.87 1.12 -7.06
CA ASN A 50 -16.22 0.55 -7.14
C ASN A 50 -16.29 -0.94 -6.76
N MET A 51 -15.40 -1.41 -5.88
CA MET A 51 -15.33 -2.81 -5.47
C MET A 51 -16.58 -3.27 -4.72
N ARG A 52 -17.23 -2.36 -3.97
CA ARG A 52 -18.42 -2.61 -3.14
C ARG A 52 -18.30 -3.86 -2.25
N LYS A 53 -17.09 -4.17 -1.77
CA LYS A 53 -16.83 -5.34 -0.94
C LYS A 53 -17.28 -5.05 0.48
N ARG A 54 -18.33 -5.74 0.95
CA ARG A 54 -18.84 -5.55 2.32
C ARG A 54 -17.79 -6.01 3.34
N ALA A 55 -17.28 -5.07 4.14
CA ALA A 55 -16.33 -5.35 5.21
C ALA A 55 -17.08 -5.74 6.50
N TYR A 56 -18.13 -5.00 6.85
CA TYR A 56 -19.00 -5.31 7.99
C TYR A 56 -20.47 -5.06 7.68
N ALA A 57 -21.33 -5.93 8.20
CA ALA A 57 -22.75 -5.62 8.34
C ALA A 57 -22.99 -4.75 9.59
N GLY A 58 -24.03 -3.93 9.58
CA GLY A 58 -24.35 -3.01 10.66
C GLY A 58 -24.45 -3.67 12.04
N GLY A 59 -25.03 -4.88 12.11
CA GLY A 59 -25.17 -5.65 13.34
C GLY A 59 -23.90 -6.36 13.85
N THR A 60 -22.75 -6.18 13.20
CA THR A 60 -21.51 -6.87 13.62
C THR A 60 -21.07 -6.39 15.03
N PRO A 61 -20.81 -7.30 15.99
CA PRO A 61 -20.36 -6.90 17.33
C PRO A 61 -19.02 -6.15 17.32
N ALA A 62 -18.81 -5.29 18.31
CA ALA A 62 -17.50 -4.72 18.60
C ALA A 62 -16.46 -5.83 18.88
N GLY A 63 -15.20 -5.58 18.53
CA GLY A 63 -14.12 -6.55 18.63
C GLY A 63 -14.04 -7.55 17.46
N SER A 64 -15.03 -7.58 16.57
CA SER A 64 -14.96 -8.40 15.35
C SER A 64 -13.84 -7.90 14.44
N THR A 65 -13.10 -8.83 13.83
CA THR A 65 -12.01 -8.56 12.88
C THR A 65 -12.28 -9.23 11.54
N VAL A 66 -12.12 -8.49 10.44
CA VAL A 66 -12.22 -9.00 9.07
C VAL A 66 -10.89 -8.79 8.37
N SER A 67 -10.41 -9.83 7.69
CA SER A 67 -9.22 -9.73 6.86
C SER A 67 -9.61 -9.33 5.44
N LEU A 68 -8.90 -8.35 4.88
CA LEU A 68 -8.96 -8.08 3.46
C LEU A 68 -8.31 -9.21 2.67
N ASP A 69 -8.88 -9.48 1.51
CA ASP A 69 -8.43 -10.54 0.63
C ASP A 69 -7.08 -10.20 0.01
N LYS A 70 -6.15 -11.15 0.05
CA LYS A 70 -4.79 -10.96 -0.46
C LYS A 70 -4.80 -10.71 -1.96
N ASP A 71 -5.80 -11.21 -2.68
CA ASP A 71 -5.92 -11.02 -4.12
C ASP A 71 -6.08 -9.54 -4.50
N LEU A 72 -6.44 -8.67 -3.54
CA LEU A 72 -6.43 -7.21 -3.74
C LEU A 72 -5.05 -6.61 -3.96
N TRP A 73 -3.98 -7.29 -3.59
CA TRP A 73 -2.61 -6.77 -3.76
C TRP A 73 -1.61 -7.83 -4.24
N LYS A 74 -2.04 -9.08 -4.37
CA LYS A 74 -1.21 -10.17 -4.88
C LYS A 74 -1.03 -10.01 -6.40
N HIS A 75 0.11 -10.49 -6.92
CA HIS A 75 0.40 -10.55 -8.36
C HIS A 75 0.57 -9.21 -9.11
N HIS A 76 0.72 -8.08 -8.41
CA HIS A 76 1.02 -6.81 -9.06
C HIS A 76 2.54 -6.62 -9.16
N PRO A 77 3.12 -6.63 -10.39
CA PRO A 77 4.55 -6.48 -10.56
C PRO A 77 4.98 -5.04 -10.25
N LEU A 78 6.21 -4.90 -9.76
CA LEU A 78 6.85 -3.60 -9.66
C LEU A 78 7.24 -3.09 -11.05
N PRO A 79 7.21 -1.76 -11.30
CA PRO A 79 7.75 -1.19 -12.53
C PRO A 79 9.20 -1.61 -12.74
N TYR A 80 9.54 -2.06 -13.95
CA TYR A 80 10.88 -2.58 -14.29
C TYR A 80 12.00 -1.52 -14.17
N SER A 81 11.64 -0.24 -14.19
CA SER A 81 12.57 0.89 -14.10
C SER A 81 12.89 1.33 -12.67
N LEU A 82 12.38 0.63 -11.64
CA LEU A 82 12.70 0.97 -10.27
C LEU A 82 14.16 0.66 -9.95
N THR A 83 14.85 1.65 -9.40
CA THR A 83 16.19 1.46 -8.88
C THR A 83 16.11 0.82 -7.50
N PRO A 84 17.06 -0.05 -7.10
CA PRO A 84 17.10 -0.56 -5.74
C PRO A 84 17.22 0.54 -4.68
N THR A 85 16.82 0.23 -3.46
CA THR A 85 17.17 1.02 -2.28
C THR A 85 18.68 1.00 -2.09
N PHE A 86 19.29 2.17 -1.93
CA PHE A 86 20.74 2.27 -1.69
C PHE A 86 21.09 3.50 -0.87
N GLU A 87 22.28 3.45 -0.28
CA GLU A 87 22.93 4.57 0.36
C GLU A 87 24.40 4.56 -0.07
N THR A 88 24.88 5.69 -0.60
CA THR A 88 26.28 5.84 -1.04
C THR A 88 26.75 7.26 -0.81
N CYS A 89 27.76 7.43 0.05
CA CYS A 89 28.41 8.68 0.46
C CYS A 89 27.44 9.81 0.85
N ASN A 90 26.79 10.38 -0.15
CA ASN A 90 26.00 11.60 -0.10
C ASN A 90 24.62 11.43 -0.78
N ILE A 91 24.27 10.23 -1.24
CA ILE A 91 22.98 9.95 -1.89
C ILE A 91 22.29 8.82 -1.13
N HIS A 92 21.07 9.07 -0.70
CA HIS A 92 20.20 8.09 -0.07
C HIS A 92 18.92 7.94 -0.91
N ARG A 93 18.59 6.72 -1.32
CA ARG A 93 17.34 6.41 -2.03
C ARG A 93 16.53 5.40 -1.23
N GLY A 94 15.36 5.82 -0.75
CA GLY A 94 14.42 5.01 0.00
C GLY A 94 13.05 4.93 -0.68
N TYR A 95 12.25 3.95 -0.26
CA TYR A 95 10.88 3.77 -0.74
C TYR A 95 9.91 3.61 0.44
N LYS A 96 8.70 4.14 0.28
CA LYS A 96 7.55 3.81 1.11
C LYS A 96 6.44 3.20 0.25
N LEU A 97 5.82 2.15 0.75
CA LEU A 97 4.57 1.64 0.21
C LEU A 97 3.42 2.38 0.88
N GLN A 98 2.68 3.14 0.09
CA GLN A 98 1.44 3.78 0.50
C GLN A 98 0.24 2.93 0.08
N ILE A 99 -0.65 2.63 1.02
CA ILE A 99 -1.95 1.99 0.76
C ILE A 99 -3.06 2.97 1.13
N ARG A 100 -3.98 3.21 0.18
CA ARG A 100 -5.21 4.00 0.39
C ARG A 100 -6.42 3.08 0.28
N LEU A 101 -7.32 3.19 1.26
CA LEU A 101 -8.56 2.43 1.35
C LEU A 101 -9.74 3.39 1.44
N GLY A 102 -10.65 3.35 0.47
CA GLY A 102 -11.90 4.11 0.47
C GLY A 102 -13.04 3.26 0.99
N PHE A 103 -13.67 3.70 2.07
CA PHE A 103 -14.81 3.04 2.69
C PHE A 103 -16.09 3.87 2.52
N LEU A 104 -17.18 3.19 2.19
CA LEU A 104 -18.53 3.70 2.24
C LEU A 104 -19.23 3.22 3.51
N PHE A 105 -19.98 4.11 4.15
CA PHE A 105 -20.74 3.83 5.37
C PHE A 105 -21.92 4.80 5.51
N GLY A 106 -22.70 4.62 6.58
CA GLY A 106 -23.90 5.42 6.85
C GLY A 106 -25.15 4.91 6.14
N LEU A 107 -26.28 5.61 6.33
CA LEU A 107 -27.53 5.26 5.66
C LEU A 107 -27.32 5.31 4.14
N ALA A 108 -27.69 4.24 3.44
CA ALA A 108 -27.51 4.07 2.00
C ALA A 108 -26.05 4.17 1.48
N ASN A 109 -25.02 3.99 2.34
CA ASN A 109 -23.61 4.03 1.94
C ASN A 109 -23.18 5.35 1.27
N VAL A 110 -23.77 6.48 1.68
CA VAL A 110 -23.52 7.81 1.09
C VAL A 110 -22.26 8.48 1.65
N LEU A 111 -21.81 8.10 2.85
CA LEU A 111 -20.64 8.71 3.47
C LEU A 111 -19.37 7.97 3.04
N THR A 112 -18.36 8.71 2.61
CA THR A 112 -17.05 8.17 2.22
C THR A 112 -15.97 8.56 3.23
N ARG A 113 -15.13 7.60 3.61
CA ARG A 113 -13.91 7.83 4.40
C ARG A 113 -12.73 7.16 3.73
N VAL A 114 -11.64 7.90 3.57
CA VAL A 114 -10.39 7.38 3.04
C VAL A 114 -9.41 7.20 4.19
N LEU A 115 -8.83 6.01 4.29
CA LEU A 115 -7.72 5.70 5.19
C LEU A 115 -6.45 5.56 4.36
N GLU A 116 -5.38 6.20 4.79
CA GLU A 116 -4.07 6.14 4.16
C GLU A 116 -3.04 5.65 5.18
N VAL A 117 -2.21 4.69 4.76
CA VAL A 117 -1.13 4.13 5.57
C VAL A 117 0.14 4.03 4.74
N GLU A 118 1.28 4.34 5.35
CA GLU A 118 2.59 4.27 4.72
C GLU A 118 3.51 3.33 5.49
N PHE A 119 4.23 2.49 4.77
CA PHE A 119 5.20 1.54 5.33
C PHE A 119 6.54 1.71 4.62
N PRO A 120 7.67 1.79 5.35
CA PRO A 120 8.99 1.74 4.72
C PRO A 120 9.18 0.38 4.05
N VAL A 121 9.71 0.38 2.83
CA VAL A 121 10.01 -0.85 2.07
C VAL A 121 11.39 -0.75 1.43
N TYR A 122 12.03 -1.90 1.26
CA TYR A 122 13.31 -2.02 0.57
C TYR A 122 13.07 -2.65 -0.80
N ILE A 123 13.56 -1.98 -1.84
CA ILE A 123 13.59 -2.51 -3.20
C ILE A 123 14.97 -3.13 -3.42
N VAL A 124 15.01 -4.39 -3.83
CA VAL A 124 16.25 -5.12 -4.08
C VAL A 124 16.33 -5.52 -5.55
N ALA A 125 17.55 -5.54 -6.09
CA ALA A 125 17.77 -6.05 -7.43
C ALA A 125 17.43 -7.56 -7.48
N PRO A 126 16.85 -8.06 -8.58
CA PRO A 126 16.68 -9.49 -8.76
C PRO A 126 18.05 -10.19 -8.76
N CYS A 127 18.17 -11.28 -8.00
CA CYS A 127 19.37 -12.09 -8.01
C CYS A 127 19.48 -12.80 -9.36
N PRO A 128 20.63 -12.78 -10.06
CA PRO A 128 20.79 -13.54 -11.29
C PRO A 128 20.58 -15.03 -10.98
N ALA A 129 19.66 -15.67 -11.72
CA ALA A 129 19.43 -17.10 -11.58
C ALA A 129 20.75 -17.85 -11.83
N LYS A 130 21.10 -18.80 -10.96
CA LYS A 130 22.21 -19.72 -11.23
C LYS A 130 21.86 -20.46 -12.52
N ASN A 131 22.66 -20.27 -13.58
CA ASN A 131 22.50 -21.03 -14.81
C ASN A 131 22.50 -22.53 -14.47
N PRO A 132 21.57 -23.33 -15.03
CA PRO A 132 21.67 -24.78 -14.89
C PRO A 132 23.03 -25.24 -15.45
N PRO A 133 23.66 -26.27 -14.85
CA PRO A 133 24.92 -26.79 -15.36
C PRO A 133 24.72 -27.18 -16.84
N ARG A 134 25.64 -26.75 -17.70
CA ARG A 134 25.70 -27.24 -19.09
C ARG A 134 25.89 -28.76 -19.03
N ALA A 135 24.95 -29.48 -19.63
CA ALA A 135 25.07 -30.91 -19.91
C ALA A 135 26.19 -31.17 -20.91
#